data_AF-A0A0K8VAX0-F1
#
_entry.id   AF-A0A0K8VAX0-F1
#
_cell.length_a   1.000
_cell.length_b   1.000
_cell.length_c   1.000
_cell.angle_alpha   90.00
_cell.angle_beta   90.00
_cell.angle_gamma   90.00
#
_symmetry.space_group_name_H-M   'P 1'
#
loop_
_entity.id
_entity.type
_entity.pdbx_description
1 polymer ?
#
loop_
_entity_poly.entity_id
_entity_poly.type
_entity_poly.pdbx_seq_one_letter_code
_entity_poly.pdbx_strand_id
1 'polypeptide(L)'
;MAENVGSTTPTSDNRKADFEQAMNLTGFGTFNLVLLIVGIFASCAASFETTTMSYILPIAECDLKMTLFDKGILNGATYAGMISSAVIWGYLADTIGRRKVLIYGFLIDAVCVLCSSLSQNFEMLVAFKFLGGFIVNGPGAVLLTYLTEMHGSAHRPRVLMVYGMVMSLATLIMPLLAWAIFPQDWEFVLFNYLIIHPWQIFLAVCSLPSIIGGLGLIALPESPKFLMSQGRNAEALLAFQKIYSINKRTSRNTYPVKELVEEVPNRIPNVDELIFNVENKPVKRKYKPEPRTFSQSFKEGMKQIKPMFTKPLLGHSLHAYAMQFCILLGLNTVRLWLPQLFASIAEYEALDNDESSSANLCSILEYSVNKTSVITDFHDSCTNLPNVSIDLYVNNIVVSASGLVAYCFAGITVRAIGAKNLLSTNICD
;
A
#
# COMPACT_ATOMS: atom_id res chain seq x y z
N MET A 1 -12.33 53.01 -33.69
CA MET A 1 -11.00 53.42 -33.19
C MET A 1 -10.60 52.36 -32.16
N ALA A 2 -10.27 51.15 -32.60
CA ALA A 2 -8.95 50.73 -33.08
C ALA A 2 -7.89 50.83 -31.97
N GLU A 3 -7.65 49.73 -31.28
CA GLU A 3 -6.29 49.35 -30.85
C GLU A 3 -6.14 47.84 -31.00
N ASN A 4 -5.21 47.47 -31.89
CA ASN A 4 -4.89 46.12 -32.32
C ASN A 4 -4.29 45.33 -31.16
N VAL A 5 -4.92 44.19 -30.84
CA VAL A 5 -4.28 43.10 -30.09
C VAL A 5 -3.25 42.47 -31.01
N GLY A 6 -2.03 43.00 -30.96
CA GLY A 6 -0.87 42.45 -31.64
C GLY A 6 -0.57 41.06 -31.10
N SER A 7 -0.66 40.06 -31.98
CA SER A 7 -0.14 38.73 -31.78
C SER A 7 1.37 38.77 -31.54
N THR A 8 1.79 38.68 -30.30
CA THR A 8 3.15 38.28 -29.96
C THR A 8 3.16 36.77 -29.72
N THR A 9 3.35 36.01 -30.80
CA THR A 9 3.94 34.68 -30.70
C THR A 9 5.22 34.79 -29.86
N PRO A 10 5.34 34.13 -28.69
CA PRO A 10 6.61 34.09 -27.98
C PRO A 10 7.55 33.22 -28.81
N THR A 11 8.52 33.89 -29.42
CA THR A 11 9.77 33.30 -29.88
C THR A 11 10.36 32.42 -28.78
N SER A 12 10.87 31.25 -29.16
CA SER A 12 11.60 30.26 -28.34
C SER A 12 12.35 30.88 -27.15
N ASP A 13 11.69 30.96 -26.01
CA ASP A 13 12.26 31.56 -24.82
C ASP A 13 12.98 30.47 -24.02
N ASN A 14 14.21 30.77 -23.65
CA ASN A 14 15.21 29.93 -22.99
C ASN A 14 14.81 29.64 -21.52
N ARG A 15 13.51 29.46 -21.24
CA ARG A 15 12.98 29.28 -19.89
C ARG A 15 13.13 27.83 -19.48
N LYS A 16 13.91 27.61 -18.43
CA LYS A 16 14.00 26.32 -17.73
C LYS A 16 12.59 25.86 -17.35
N ALA A 17 12.25 24.61 -17.68
CA ALA A 17 10.92 24.09 -17.37
C ALA A 17 10.83 23.66 -15.91
N ASP A 18 9.73 24.01 -15.24
CA ASP A 18 9.41 23.45 -13.93
C ASP A 18 8.91 22.00 -14.05
N PHE A 19 8.75 21.33 -12.91
CA PHE A 19 8.29 19.94 -12.87
C PHE A 19 6.94 19.73 -13.57
N GLU A 20 5.97 20.64 -13.37
CA GLU A 20 4.62 20.50 -13.92
C GLU A 20 4.61 20.65 -15.44
N GLN A 21 5.33 21.65 -15.95
CA GLN A 21 5.47 21.89 -17.38
C GLN A 21 6.17 20.71 -18.06
N ALA A 22 7.29 20.25 -17.51
CA ALA A 22 8.03 19.10 -18.02
C ALA A 22 7.16 17.84 -18.02
N MET A 23 6.49 17.54 -16.90
CA MET A 23 5.63 16.36 -16.78
C MET A 23 4.46 16.40 -17.76
N ASN A 24 3.78 17.54 -17.90
CA ASN A 24 2.65 17.66 -18.82
C ASN A 24 3.05 17.45 -20.29
N LEU A 25 4.26 17.86 -20.67
CA LEU A 25 4.80 17.63 -22.02
C LEU A 25 5.09 16.15 -22.32
N THR A 26 5.31 15.31 -21.29
CA THR A 26 5.45 13.85 -21.48
C THR A 26 4.16 13.19 -21.98
N GLY A 27 3.00 13.81 -21.71
CA GLY A 27 1.68 13.31 -22.07
C GLY A 27 1.26 12.05 -21.31
N PHE A 28 0.05 11.56 -21.61
CA PHE A 28 -0.46 10.28 -21.11
C PHE A 28 -0.42 9.22 -22.22
N GLY A 29 -0.03 7.98 -21.90
CA GLY A 29 0.14 6.92 -22.88
C GLY A 29 0.54 5.58 -22.27
N THR A 30 1.21 4.74 -23.07
CA THR A 30 1.55 3.36 -22.70
C THR A 30 2.40 3.24 -21.43
N PHE A 31 3.32 4.17 -21.18
CA PHE A 31 4.13 4.14 -19.95
C PHE A 31 3.24 4.24 -18.70
N ASN A 32 2.30 5.18 -18.72
CA ASN A 32 1.41 5.41 -17.58
C ASN A 32 0.46 4.24 -17.37
N LEU A 33 -0.01 3.58 -18.44
CA LEU A 33 -0.82 2.36 -18.32
C LEU A 33 -0.02 1.20 -17.69
N VAL A 34 1.23 0.99 -18.13
CA VAL A 34 2.11 -0.03 -17.54
C VAL A 34 2.39 0.28 -16.06
N LEU A 35 2.66 1.56 -15.75
CA LEU A 35 2.85 2.01 -14.37
C LEU A 35 1.61 1.73 -13.51
N LEU A 36 0.41 1.98 -14.02
CA LEU A 36 -0.83 1.68 -13.29
C LEU A 36 -1.00 0.17 -13.09
N ILE A 37 -0.71 -0.67 -14.09
CA ILE A 37 -0.77 -2.14 -13.96
C ILE A 37 0.20 -2.64 -12.89
N VAL A 38 1.45 -2.18 -12.90
CA VAL A 38 2.42 -2.51 -11.84
C VAL A 38 1.93 -1.99 -10.49
N GLY A 39 1.38 -0.78 -10.47
CA GLY A 39 0.75 -0.17 -9.31
C GLY A 39 -0.40 -1.01 -8.74
N ILE A 40 -1.18 -1.72 -9.57
CA ILE A 40 -2.26 -2.61 -9.10
C ILE A 40 -1.70 -3.69 -8.19
N PHE A 41 -0.68 -4.42 -8.63
CA PHE A 41 -0.07 -5.49 -7.84
C PHE A 41 0.58 -4.96 -6.55
N ALA A 42 1.27 -3.82 -6.65
CA ALA A 42 1.89 -3.16 -5.50
C ALA A 42 0.85 -2.66 -4.47
N SER A 43 -0.30 -2.13 -4.91
CA SER A 43 -1.41 -1.74 -4.04
C SER A 43 -2.10 -2.94 -3.40
N CYS A 44 -2.29 -4.02 -4.18
CA CYS A 44 -2.83 -5.28 -3.66
C CYS A 44 -1.94 -5.87 -2.57
N ALA A 45 -0.61 -5.89 -2.77
CA ALA A 45 0.36 -6.33 -1.77
C ALA A 45 0.16 -5.63 -0.41
N ALA A 46 0.14 -4.28 -0.42
CA ALA A 46 -0.08 -3.50 0.79
C ALA A 46 -1.44 -3.78 1.45
N SER A 47 -2.48 -4.01 0.63
CA SER A 47 -3.81 -4.36 1.14
C SER A 47 -3.85 -5.74 1.79
N PHE A 48 -3.24 -6.73 1.13
CA PHE A 48 -3.21 -8.12 1.57
C PHE A 48 -2.52 -8.21 2.92
N GLU A 49 -1.35 -7.57 3.08
CA GLU A 49 -0.60 -7.66 4.33
C GLU A 49 -1.41 -7.23 5.57
N THR A 50 -2.28 -6.23 5.42
CA THR A 50 -3.15 -5.74 6.49
C THR A 50 -4.46 -6.51 6.70
N THR A 51 -4.81 -7.43 5.79
CA THR A 51 -6.14 -8.07 5.77
C THR A 51 -6.08 -9.60 5.83
N THR A 52 -4.99 -10.23 5.39
CA THR A 52 -4.86 -11.69 5.31
C THR A 52 -5.09 -12.39 6.65
N MET A 53 -4.69 -11.78 7.77
CA MET A 53 -4.88 -12.37 9.12
C MET A 53 -6.35 -12.65 9.41
N SER A 54 -7.23 -11.69 9.17
CA SER A 54 -8.66 -11.79 9.42
C SER A 54 -9.33 -13.03 8.81
N TYR A 55 -8.83 -13.49 7.65
CA TYR A 55 -9.39 -14.64 6.95
C TYR A 55 -8.81 -15.99 7.42
N ILE A 56 -7.59 -16.01 7.95
CA ILE A 56 -6.97 -17.24 8.45
C ILE A 56 -7.36 -17.55 9.90
N LEU A 57 -7.77 -16.55 10.70
CA LEU A 57 -8.06 -16.75 12.13
C LEU A 57 -9.05 -17.90 12.42
N PRO A 58 -10.16 -18.07 11.68
CA PRO A 58 -11.11 -19.15 11.96
C PRO A 58 -10.57 -20.54 11.65
N ILE A 59 -9.69 -20.67 10.65
CA ILE A 59 -9.18 -21.96 10.18
C ILE A 59 -7.90 -22.37 10.92
N ALA A 60 -7.03 -21.41 11.22
CA ALA A 60 -5.77 -21.68 11.91
C ALA A 60 -5.93 -21.81 13.43
N GLU A 61 -7.13 -21.64 13.98
CA GLU A 61 -7.41 -21.65 15.43
C GLU A 61 -6.92 -22.93 16.10
N CYS A 62 -7.26 -24.09 15.52
CA CYS A 62 -6.89 -25.39 16.06
C CYS A 62 -5.42 -25.72 15.81
N ASP A 63 -4.90 -25.40 14.63
CA ASP A 63 -3.49 -25.64 14.26
C ASP A 63 -2.53 -24.89 15.20
N LEU A 64 -2.86 -23.64 15.53
CA LEU A 64 -2.01 -22.75 16.32
C LEU A 64 -2.43 -22.64 17.79
N LYS A 65 -3.48 -23.37 18.21
CA LYS A 65 -4.05 -23.36 19.57
C LYS A 65 -4.33 -21.94 20.07
N MET A 66 -5.02 -21.15 19.26
CA MET A 66 -5.22 -19.73 19.54
C MET A 66 -6.44 -19.50 20.43
N THR A 67 -6.27 -18.62 21.43
CA THR A 67 -7.39 -17.99 22.12
C THR A 67 -7.90 -16.76 21.34
N LEU A 68 -9.08 -16.25 21.69
CA LEU A 68 -9.61 -14.98 21.17
C LEU A 68 -8.63 -13.80 21.40
N PHE A 69 -7.88 -13.82 22.50
CA PHE A 69 -6.85 -12.82 22.79
C PHE A 69 -5.67 -12.93 21.83
N ASP A 70 -5.20 -14.16 21.54
CA ASP A 70 -4.12 -14.43 20.60
C ASP A 70 -4.48 -14.01 19.18
N LYS A 71 -5.73 -14.26 18.76
CA LYS A 71 -6.29 -13.74 17.49
C LYS A 71 -6.21 -12.21 17.42
N GLY A 72 -6.50 -11.53 18.53
CA GLY A 72 -6.37 -10.08 18.67
C GLY A 72 -4.92 -9.61 18.54
N ILE A 73 -3.97 -10.28 19.21
CA ILE A 73 -2.53 -10.01 19.07
C ILE A 73 -2.10 -10.14 17.62
N LEU A 74 -2.50 -11.22 16.94
CA LEU A 74 -2.07 -11.50 15.58
C LEU A 74 -2.59 -10.45 14.58
N ASN A 75 -3.85 -10.03 14.69
CA ASN A 75 -4.40 -8.91 13.92
C ASN A 75 -3.65 -7.60 14.23
N GLY A 76 -3.30 -7.36 15.49
CA GLY A 76 -2.59 -6.16 15.92
C GLY A 76 -1.11 -6.10 15.54
N ALA A 77 -0.45 -7.26 15.40
CA ALA A 77 1.00 -7.36 15.19
C ALA A 77 1.46 -6.63 13.92
N THR A 78 0.73 -6.77 12.80
CA THR A 78 1.02 -6.07 11.55
C THR A 78 0.97 -4.55 11.76
N TYR A 79 -0.08 -4.03 12.41
CA TYR A 79 -0.22 -2.59 12.66
C TYR A 79 0.82 -2.07 13.66
N ALA A 80 1.18 -2.85 14.67
CA ALA A 80 2.27 -2.52 15.58
C ALA A 80 3.60 -2.37 14.82
N GLY A 81 3.87 -3.28 13.89
CA GLY A 81 4.99 -3.19 12.95
C GLY A 81 4.95 -1.89 12.14
N MET A 82 3.81 -1.58 11.52
CA MET A 82 3.63 -0.36 10.72
C MET A 82 3.86 0.92 11.53
N ILE A 83 3.32 1.01 12.75
CA ILE A 83 3.49 2.17 13.63
C ILE A 83 4.96 2.37 13.99
N SER A 84 5.65 1.28 14.35
CA SER A 84 7.06 1.34 14.77
C SER A 84 8.02 1.79 13.66
N SER A 85 7.63 1.61 12.39
CA SER A 85 8.49 1.88 11.23
C SER A 85 8.20 3.23 10.53
N ALA A 86 7.13 3.94 10.88
CA ALA A 86 6.64 5.10 10.12
C ALA A 86 7.68 6.21 9.92
N VAL A 87 8.40 6.60 10.98
CA VAL A 87 9.42 7.66 10.90
C VAL A 87 10.63 7.21 10.09
N ILE A 88 11.01 5.94 10.22
CA ILE A 88 12.15 5.35 9.51
C ILE A 88 11.85 5.39 8.00
N TRP A 89 10.68 4.94 7.59
CA TRP A 89 10.31 4.92 6.17
C TRP A 89 10.13 6.30 5.55
N GLY A 90 9.57 7.27 6.28
CA GLY A 90 9.51 8.66 5.82
C GLY A 90 10.91 9.19 5.46
N TYR A 91 11.89 8.93 6.33
CA TYR A 91 13.29 9.27 6.06
C TYR A 91 13.90 8.51 4.87
N LEU A 92 13.69 7.19 4.77
CA LEU A 92 14.22 6.39 3.65
C LEU A 92 13.63 6.86 2.30
N ALA A 93 12.35 7.19 2.26
CA ALA A 93 11.66 7.66 1.05
C ALA A 93 12.24 8.98 0.51
N ASP A 94 12.67 9.86 1.41
CA ASP A 94 13.21 11.18 1.08
C ASP A 94 14.71 11.17 0.76
N THR A 95 15.43 10.11 1.13
CA THR A 95 16.88 10.01 0.93
C THR A 95 17.31 9.00 -0.12
N ILE A 96 16.74 7.79 -0.09
CA ILE A 96 17.14 6.70 -0.98
C ILE A 96 16.47 6.84 -2.36
N GLY A 97 15.26 7.41 -2.39
CA GLY A 97 14.43 7.54 -3.58
C GLY A 97 13.26 6.58 -3.60
N ARG A 98 12.23 6.94 -4.38
CA ARG A 98 10.94 6.25 -4.35
C ARG A 98 11.07 4.85 -4.92
N ARG A 99 11.69 4.72 -6.10
CA ARG A 99 11.83 3.44 -6.82
C ARG A 99 12.57 2.39 -6.00
N LYS A 100 13.69 2.75 -5.38
CA LYS A 100 14.48 1.81 -4.56
C LYS A 100 13.71 1.33 -3.33
N VAL A 101 13.04 2.25 -2.63
CA VAL A 101 12.19 1.90 -1.47
C VAL A 101 11.06 0.97 -1.89
N LEU A 102 10.42 1.22 -3.03
CA LEU A 102 9.36 0.35 -3.52
C LEU A 102 9.86 -1.05 -3.91
N ILE A 103 10.95 -1.15 -4.69
CA ILE A 103 11.50 -2.44 -5.12
C ILE A 103 11.93 -3.28 -3.92
N TYR A 104 12.83 -2.75 -3.09
CA TYR A 104 13.34 -3.52 -1.95
C TYR A 104 12.26 -3.74 -0.89
N GLY A 105 11.39 -2.75 -0.67
CA GLY A 105 10.27 -2.88 0.26
C GLY A 105 9.36 -4.05 -0.10
N PHE A 106 8.84 -4.10 -1.32
CA PHE A 106 7.94 -5.18 -1.73
C PHE A 106 8.63 -6.54 -1.85
N LEU A 107 9.91 -6.60 -2.26
CA LEU A 107 10.63 -7.87 -2.32
C LEU A 107 10.95 -8.43 -0.93
N ILE A 108 11.32 -7.57 0.04
CA ILE A 108 11.54 -7.98 1.43
C ILE A 108 10.20 -8.36 2.07
N ASP A 109 9.14 -7.61 1.81
CA ASP A 109 7.78 -7.93 2.24
C ASP A 109 7.36 -9.33 1.74
N ALA A 110 7.58 -9.63 0.46
CA ALA A 110 7.33 -10.96 -0.09
C ALA A 110 8.07 -12.07 0.67
N VAL A 111 9.33 -11.85 1.04
CA VAL A 111 10.10 -12.80 1.86
C VAL A 111 9.48 -12.94 3.25
N CYS A 112 9.08 -11.85 3.90
CA CYS A 112 8.39 -11.89 5.21
C CYS A 112 7.06 -12.66 5.12
N VAL A 113 6.27 -12.47 4.06
CA VAL A 113 5.01 -13.19 3.84
C VAL A 113 5.25 -14.67 3.58
N LEU A 114 6.26 -15.02 2.79
CA LEU A 114 6.65 -16.42 2.57
C LEU A 114 7.15 -17.07 3.86
N CYS A 115 7.96 -16.36 4.67
CA CYS A 115 8.36 -16.86 5.99
C CYS A 115 7.15 -17.02 6.93
N SER A 116 6.17 -16.13 6.86
CA SER A 116 4.89 -16.27 7.58
C SER A 116 4.14 -17.51 7.13
N SER A 117 4.12 -17.81 5.82
CA SER A 117 3.49 -19.04 5.31
C SER A 117 4.16 -20.32 5.80
N LEU A 118 5.43 -20.27 6.18
CA LEU A 118 6.18 -21.41 6.68
C LEU A 118 6.14 -21.52 8.21
N SER A 119 5.41 -20.64 8.90
CA SER A 119 5.35 -20.65 10.36
C SER A 119 4.58 -21.85 10.88
N GLN A 120 5.17 -22.58 11.83
CA GLN A 120 4.57 -23.78 12.43
C GLN A 120 4.02 -23.53 13.84
N ASN A 121 4.29 -22.34 14.42
CA ASN A 121 3.86 -21.97 15.76
C ASN A 121 3.37 -20.52 15.77
N PHE A 122 2.49 -20.21 16.73
CA PHE A 122 1.89 -18.88 16.90
C PHE A 122 2.94 -17.75 16.98
N GLU A 123 3.94 -17.90 17.86
CA GLU A 123 4.99 -16.89 18.06
C GLU A 123 5.77 -16.55 16.78
N MET A 124 6.04 -17.57 15.97
CA MET A 124 6.75 -17.40 14.69
C MET A 124 5.89 -16.61 13.70
N LEU A 125 4.60 -16.91 13.64
CA LEU A 125 3.66 -16.19 12.78
C LEU A 125 3.52 -14.73 13.22
N VAL A 126 3.39 -14.46 14.54
CA VAL A 126 3.34 -13.11 15.10
C VAL A 126 4.60 -12.32 14.77
N ALA A 127 5.79 -12.92 14.95
CA ALA A 127 7.06 -12.28 14.66
C ALA A 127 7.19 -11.89 13.17
N PHE A 128 6.87 -12.80 12.24
CA PHE A 128 6.93 -12.48 10.82
C PHE A 128 5.84 -11.50 10.38
N LYS A 129 4.66 -11.51 11.01
CA LYS A 129 3.61 -10.51 10.74
C LYS A 129 3.98 -9.13 11.23
N PHE A 130 4.62 -9.03 12.40
CA PHE A 130 5.20 -7.78 12.87
C PHE A 130 6.26 -7.27 11.89
N LEU A 131 7.17 -8.13 11.42
CA LEU A 131 8.19 -7.76 10.43
C LEU A 131 7.59 -7.38 9.08
N GLY A 132 6.59 -8.11 8.58
CA GLY A 132 5.85 -7.78 7.36
C GLY A 132 5.20 -6.39 7.47
N GLY A 133 4.48 -6.14 8.56
CA GLY A 133 3.94 -4.82 8.89
C GLY A 133 5.00 -3.72 8.98
N PHE A 134 6.14 -4.01 9.60
CA PHE A 134 7.28 -3.09 9.66
C PHE A 134 7.74 -2.70 8.26
N ILE A 135 7.86 -3.66 7.35
CA ILE A 135 8.38 -3.44 6.00
C ILE A 135 7.34 -2.79 5.09
N VAL A 136 6.11 -3.31 5.01
CA VAL A 136 5.08 -2.91 4.03
C VAL A 136 4.63 -1.45 4.16
N ASN A 137 4.75 -0.87 5.35
CA ASN A 137 4.41 0.53 5.62
C ASN A 137 5.16 1.51 4.71
N GLY A 138 6.45 1.25 4.48
CA GLY A 138 7.30 2.05 3.60
C GLY A 138 6.84 2.09 2.15
N PRO A 139 6.91 0.97 1.41
CA PRO A 139 6.48 0.91 0.03
C PRO A 139 4.99 1.28 -0.12
N GLY A 140 4.13 0.94 0.85
CA GLY A 140 2.71 1.34 0.85
C GLY A 140 2.51 2.86 0.82
N ALA A 141 3.20 3.60 1.69
CA ALA A 141 3.13 5.07 1.71
C ALA A 141 3.78 5.72 0.48
N VAL A 142 4.91 5.15 0.02
CA VAL A 142 5.67 5.68 -1.12
C VAL A 142 4.95 5.44 -2.45
N LEU A 143 4.17 4.36 -2.59
CA LEU A 143 3.54 3.97 -3.85
C LEU A 143 2.59 5.06 -4.36
N LEU A 144 1.73 5.60 -3.49
CA LEU A 144 0.80 6.66 -3.86
C LEU A 144 1.54 7.93 -4.32
N THR A 145 2.60 8.28 -3.61
CA THR A 145 3.46 9.41 -3.95
C THR A 145 4.12 9.18 -5.30
N TYR A 146 4.69 8.00 -5.53
CA TYR A 146 5.31 7.65 -6.80
C TYR A 146 4.31 7.70 -7.96
N LEU A 147 3.12 7.13 -7.81
CA LEU A 147 2.08 7.18 -8.85
C LEU A 147 1.68 8.62 -9.19
N THR A 148 1.54 9.50 -8.19
CA THR A 148 1.17 10.91 -8.43
C THR A 148 2.32 11.76 -8.99
N GLU A 149 3.56 11.49 -8.59
CA GLU A 149 4.77 12.14 -9.10
C GLU A 149 5.11 11.72 -10.54
N MET A 150 4.54 10.63 -11.04
CA MET A 150 4.75 10.13 -12.40
C MET A 150 3.66 10.55 -13.39
N HIS A 151 2.65 11.30 -12.93
CA HIS A 151 1.55 11.79 -13.76
C HIS A 151 1.47 13.32 -13.75
N GLY A 152 1.11 13.89 -14.90
CA GLY A 152 0.80 15.32 -15.03
C GLY A 152 -0.43 15.72 -14.22
N SER A 153 -0.50 16.98 -13.79
CA SER A 153 -1.53 17.52 -12.91
C SER A 153 -2.97 17.21 -13.36
N ALA A 154 -3.22 17.20 -14.67
CA ALA A 154 -4.54 16.89 -15.25
C ALA A 154 -5.03 15.44 -14.98
N HIS A 155 -4.11 14.49 -14.78
CA HIS A 155 -4.44 13.06 -14.62
C HIS A 155 -4.35 12.58 -13.18
N ARG A 156 -3.64 13.30 -12.29
CA ARG A 156 -3.44 12.87 -10.88
C ARG A 156 -4.73 12.52 -10.13
N PRO A 157 -5.83 13.32 -10.20
CA PRO A 157 -7.06 12.95 -9.50
C PRO A 157 -7.64 11.61 -9.96
N ARG A 158 -7.52 11.29 -11.26
CA ARG A 158 -7.99 10.01 -11.80
C ARG A 158 -7.13 8.85 -11.32
N VAL A 159 -5.81 9.05 -11.23
CA VAL A 159 -4.88 8.05 -10.69
C VAL A 159 -5.19 7.74 -9.23
N LEU A 160 -5.47 8.76 -8.42
CA LEU A 160 -5.89 8.57 -7.02
C LEU A 160 -7.20 7.79 -6.91
N MET A 161 -8.16 8.06 -7.81
CA MET A 161 -9.42 7.32 -7.87
C MET A 161 -9.20 5.85 -8.29
N VAL A 162 -8.36 5.59 -9.29
CA VAL A 162 -7.99 4.23 -9.70
C VAL A 162 -7.31 3.49 -8.56
N TYR A 163 -6.38 4.15 -7.86
CA TYR A 163 -5.74 3.58 -6.66
C TYR A 163 -6.78 3.17 -5.61
N GLY A 164 -7.76 4.03 -5.30
CA GLY A 164 -8.85 3.69 -4.38
C GLY A 164 -9.70 2.49 -4.84
N MET A 165 -10.02 2.41 -6.14
CA MET A 165 -10.75 1.27 -6.71
C MET A 165 -9.95 -0.04 -6.60
N VAL A 166 -8.64 0.02 -6.80
CA VAL A 166 -7.76 -1.14 -6.63
C VAL A 166 -7.74 -1.63 -5.20
N MET A 167 -7.68 -0.73 -4.21
CA MET A 167 -7.76 -1.10 -2.80
C MET A 167 -9.08 -1.82 -2.48
N SER A 168 -10.20 -1.34 -3.03
CA SER A 168 -11.50 -2.02 -2.88
C SER A 168 -11.53 -3.38 -3.59
N LEU A 169 -10.95 -3.48 -4.79
CA LEU A 169 -10.83 -4.75 -5.49
C LEU A 169 -9.96 -5.75 -4.71
N ALA A 170 -8.87 -5.29 -4.09
CA ALA A 170 -8.03 -6.13 -3.24
C ALA A 170 -8.80 -6.70 -2.05
N THR A 171 -9.69 -5.92 -1.42
CA THR A 171 -10.57 -6.42 -0.36
C THR A 171 -11.58 -7.47 -0.83
N LEU A 172 -11.98 -7.45 -2.10
CA LEU A 172 -12.83 -8.48 -2.72
C LEU A 172 -12.04 -9.74 -3.12
N ILE A 173 -10.80 -9.58 -3.58
CA ILE A 173 -9.95 -10.72 -3.97
C ILE A 173 -9.61 -11.59 -2.75
N MET A 174 -9.42 -11.00 -1.56
CA MET A 174 -9.10 -11.75 -0.34
C MET A 174 -10.11 -12.87 0.00
N PRO A 175 -11.42 -12.60 0.18
CA PRO A 175 -12.38 -13.65 0.49
C PRO A 175 -12.62 -14.61 -0.69
N LEU A 176 -12.42 -14.16 -1.94
CA LEU A 176 -12.44 -15.05 -3.12
C LEU A 176 -11.29 -16.07 -3.07
N LEU A 177 -10.08 -15.63 -2.73
CA LEU A 177 -8.92 -16.52 -2.56
C LEU A 177 -9.12 -17.48 -1.38
N ALA A 178 -9.65 -16.98 -0.26
CA ALA A 178 -9.97 -17.80 0.91
C ALA A 178 -11.00 -18.88 0.55
N TRP A 179 -12.11 -18.50 -0.11
CA TRP A 179 -13.14 -19.41 -0.59
C TRP A 179 -12.60 -20.44 -1.60
N ALA A 180 -11.63 -20.07 -2.43
CA ALA A 180 -11.05 -21.00 -3.41
C ALA A 180 -10.05 -22.00 -2.79
N ILE A 181 -9.29 -21.58 -1.77
CA ILE A 181 -8.17 -22.36 -1.21
C ILE A 181 -8.61 -23.21 -0.02
N PHE A 182 -9.42 -22.67 0.89
CA PHE A 182 -9.73 -23.33 2.17
C PHE A 182 -10.62 -24.58 2.10
N PRO A 183 -11.55 -24.73 1.14
CA PRO A 183 -12.31 -25.96 0.99
C PRO A 183 -11.49 -27.17 0.51
N GLN A 184 -10.22 -26.98 0.15
CA GLN A 184 -9.39 -28.03 -0.40
C GLN A 184 -8.64 -28.75 0.73
N ASP A 185 -8.73 -30.08 0.76
CA ASP A 185 -8.01 -30.95 1.72
C ASP A 185 -6.53 -31.10 1.34
N TRP A 186 -5.83 -29.98 1.21
CA TRP A 186 -4.41 -29.94 0.86
C TRP A 186 -3.55 -30.10 2.11
N GLU A 187 -3.12 -31.34 2.38
CA GLU A 187 -2.06 -31.62 3.34
C GLU A 187 -0.78 -32.01 2.58
N PHE A 188 0.18 -31.09 2.53
CA PHE A 188 1.51 -31.39 1.97
C PHE A 188 2.51 -31.57 3.10
N VAL A 189 3.12 -32.76 3.18
CA VAL A 189 4.25 -32.99 4.09
C VAL A 189 5.54 -32.67 3.34
N LEU A 190 6.15 -31.53 3.65
CA LEU A 190 7.43 -31.11 3.10
C LEU A 190 8.58 -31.54 4.03
N PHE A 191 9.61 -32.16 3.47
CA PHE A 191 10.83 -32.56 4.19
C PHE A 191 10.62 -33.46 5.43
N ASN A 192 9.50 -34.20 5.53
CA ASN A 192 9.14 -35.07 6.66
C ASN A 192 8.96 -34.37 8.04
N TYR A 193 9.00 -33.03 8.11
CA TYR A 193 8.78 -32.28 9.35
C TYR A 193 7.92 -31.02 9.20
N LEU A 194 7.66 -30.54 7.98
CA LEU A 194 6.76 -29.40 7.74
C LEU A 194 5.43 -29.92 7.23
N ILE A 195 4.39 -29.78 8.05
CA ILE A 195 3.02 -30.01 7.60
C ILE A 195 2.52 -28.67 7.07
N ILE A 196 2.10 -28.66 5.80
CA ILE A 196 1.56 -27.48 5.14
C ILE A 196 0.04 -27.55 5.15
N HIS A 197 -0.58 -26.60 5.84
CA HIS A 197 -2.03 -26.44 5.96
C HIS A 197 -2.57 -25.44 4.90
N PRO A 198 -3.88 -25.46 4.58
CA PRO A 198 -4.48 -24.55 3.59
C PRO A 198 -4.24 -23.06 3.88
N TRP A 199 -4.23 -22.64 5.16
CA TRP A 199 -3.96 -21.24 5.54
C TRP A 199 -2.53 -20.79 5.23
N GLN A 200 -1.56 -21.70 5.27
CA GLN A 200 -0.19 -21.43 4.87
C GLN A 200 -0.08 -21.27 3.36
N ILE A 201 -0.79 -22.09 2.57
CA ILE A 201 -0.86 -21.95 1.11
C ILE A 201 -1.49 -20.62 0.73
N PHE A 202 -2.57 -20.22 1.42
CA PHE A 202 -3.19 -18.91 1.25
C PHE A 202 -2.20 -17.76 1.51
N LEU A 203 -1.41 -17.82 2.59
CA LEU A 203 -0.35 -16.83 2.85
C LEU A 203 0.70 -16.82 1.73
N ALA A 204 1.14 -17.99 1.27
CA ALA A 204 2.12 -18.09 0.20
C ALA A 204 1.61 -17.47 -1.11
N VAL A 205 0.35 -17.72 -1.49
CA VAL A 205 -0.29 -17.09 -2.66
C VAL A 205 -0.40 -15.57 -2.47
N CYS A 206 -0.68 -15.10 -1.26
CA CYS A 206 -0.74 -13.67 -0.94
C CYS A 206 0.61 -12.94 -1.09
N SER A 207 1.74 -13.65 -1.18
CA SER A 207 3.05 -13.04 -1.47
C SER A 207 3.23 -12.65 -2.95
N LEU A 208 2.44 -13.24 -3.87
CA LEU A 208 2.62 -13.06 -5.31
C LEU A 208 2.47 -11.59 -5.77
N PRO A 209 1.49 -10.80 -5.30
CA PRO A 209 1.40 -9.38 -5.65
C PRO A 209 2.64 -8.59 -5.21
N SER A 210 3.24 -8.90 -4.05
CA SER A 210 4.47 -8.26 -3.58
C SER A 210 5.65 -8.57 -4.50
N ILE A 211 5.79 -9.83 -4.93
CA ILE A 211 6.83 -10.26 -5.89
C ILE A 211 6.63 -9.56 -7.24
N ILE A 212 5.42 -9.65 -7.81
CA ILE A 212 5.10 -9.09 -9.13
C ILE A 212 5.26 -7.57 -9.11
N GLY A 213 4.76 -6.90 -8.06
CA GLY A 213 4.89 -5.46 -7.88
C GLY A 213 6.36 -5.02 -7.78
N GLY A 214 7.13 -5.66 -6.89
CA GLY A 214 8.54 -5.38 -6.70
C GLY A 214 9.38 -5.57 -7.96
N LEU A 215 9.17 -6.68 -8.69
CA LEU A 215 9.86 -6.95 -9.96
C LEU A 215 9.42 -6.00 -11.08
N GLY A 216 8.13 -5.68 -11.16
CA GLY A 216 7.59 -4.75 -12.16
C GLY A 216 8.18 -3.33 -12.04
N LEU A 217 8.49 -2.91 -10.81
CA LEU A 217 9.11 -1.62 -10.52
C LEU A 217 10.59 -1.53 -10.97
N ILE A 218 11.28 -2.66 -11.17
CA ILE A 218 12.67 -2.68 -11.65
C ILE A 218 12.77 -2.06 -13.05
N ALA A 219 11.76 -2.23 -13.91
CA ALA A 219 11.78 -1.68 -15.28
C ALA A 219 11.48 -0.17 -15.35
N LEU A 220 10.89 0.39 -14.29
CA LEU A 220 10.42 1.78 -14.25
C LEU A 220 11.53 2.75 -13.84
N PRO A 221 11.50 4.02 -14.28
CA PRO A 221 12.47 5.04 -13.86
C PRO A 221 12.20 5.52 -12.42
N GLU A 222 13.18 6.19 -11.82
CA GLU A 222 12.95 6.93 -10.57
C GLU A 222 12.05 8.16 -10.81
N SER A 223 11.37 8.63 -9.76
CA SER A 223 10.50 9.81 -9.82
C SER A 223 11.27 11.05 -10.30
N PRO A 224 10.84 11.71 -11.40
CA PRO A 224 11.46 12.95 -11.84
C PRO A 224 11.38 14.04 -10.78
N LYS A 225 10.29 14.10 -9.99
CA LYS A 225 10.12 15.07 -8.91
C LYS A 225 11.15 14.88 -7.82
N PHE A 226 11.38 13.63 -7.42
CA PHE A 226 12.44 13.31 -6.47
C PHE A 226 13.82 13.70 -6.96
N LEU A 227 14.11 13.38 -8.23
CA LEU A 227 15.41 13.69 -8.82
C LEU A 227 15.63 15.21 -8.84
N MET A 228 14.62 16.00 -9.21
CA MET A 228 14.68 17.47 -9.17
C MET A 228 14.85 18.01 -7.75
N SER A 229 14.10 17.50 -6.77
CA SER A 229 14.23 17.93 -5.37
C SER A 229 15.58 17.55 -4.76
N GLN A 230 16.25 16.55 -5.33
CA GLN A 230 17.62 16.15 -5.00
C GLN A 230 18.66 16.88 -5.88
N GLY A 231 18.31 17.87 -6.69
CA GLY A 231 19.26 18.55 -7.59
C GLY A 231 19.87 17.67 -8.68
N ARG A 232 19.34 16.45 -8.89
CA ARG A 232 19.75 15.49 -9.92
C ARG A 232 18.99 15.77 -11.23
N ASN A 233 19.05 17.01 -11.69
CA ASN A 233 18.27 17.49 -12.83
C ASN A 233 18.61 16.77 -14.15
N ALA A 234 19.86 16.36 -14.35
CA ALA A 234 20.26 15.59 -15.53
C ALA A 234 19.53 14.25 -15.61
N GLU A 235 19.43 13.53 -14.49
CA GLU A 235 18.69 12.27 -14.42
C GLU A 235 17.19 12.47 -14.50
N ALA A 236 16.67 13.54 -13.89
CA ALA A 236 15.27 13.91 -14.02
C ALA A 236 14.89 14.11 -15.50
N LEU A 237 15.75 14.78 -16.27
CA LEU A 237 15.56 14.98 -17.70
C LEU A 237 15.54 13.65 -18.48
N LEU A 238 16.43 12.72 -18.17
CA LEU A 238 16.43 11.37 -18.76
C LEU A 238 15.16 10.59 -18.41
N ALA A 239 14.65 10.73 -17.18
CA ALA A 239 13.40 10.13 -16.76
C ALA A 239 12.21 10.70 -17.57
N PHE A 240 12.11 12.03 -17.71
CA PHE A 240 11.11 12.67 -18.56
C PHE A 240 11.19 12.21 -20.03
N GLN A 241 12.40 12.17 -20.59
CA GLN A 241 12.62 11.70 -21.96
C GLN A 241 12.20 10.23 -22.14
N LYS A 242 12.48 9.36 -21.16
CA LYS A 242 12.02 7.96 -21.18
C LYS A 242 10.50 7.90 -21.17
N ILE A 243 9.84 8.61 -20.25
CA ILE A 243 8.36 8.66 -20.16
C ILE A 243 7.76 9.17 -21.48
N TYR A 244 8.27 10.29 -22.00
CA TYR A 244 7.82 10.89 -23.26
C TYR A 244 7.98 9.93 -24.46
N SER A 245 9.16 9.31 -24.60
CA SER A 245 9.46 8.41 -25.72
C SER A 245 8.50 7.22 -25.77
N ILE A 246 8.13 6.67 -24.61
CA ILE A 246 7.19 5.54 -24.51
C ILE A 246 5.75 6.01 -24.74
N ASN A 247 5.34 7.14 -24.16
CA ASN A 247 3.97 7.64 -24.30
C ASN A 247 3.65 8.13 -25.71
N LYS A 248 4.59 8.83 -26.36
CA LYS A 248 4.42 9.39 -27.71
C LYS A 248 4.97 8.49 -28.81
N ARG A 249 5.55 7.33 -28.46
CA ARG A 249 6.17 6.37 -29.39
C ARG A 249 7.17 7.05 -30.33
N THR A 250 8.04 7.88 -29.77
CA THR A 250 9.04 8.69 -30.48
C THR A 250 10.41 8.58 -29.83
N SER A 251 11.45 9.13 -30.45
CA SER A 251 12.80 9.14 -29.89
C SER A 251 12.89 10.00 -28.63
N ARG A 252 13.80 9.68 -27.71
CA ARG A 252 14.07 10.48 -26.51
C ARG A 252 14.52 11.91 -26.84
N ASN A 253 15.21 12.09 -27.97
CA ASN A 253 15.82 13.36 -28.36
C ASN A 253 14.80 14.42 -28.82
N THR A 254 13.59 13.98 -29.23
CA THR A 254 12.51 14.88 -29.67
C THR A 254 11.75 15.50 -28.50
N TYR A 255 12.08 15.15 -27.26
CA TYR A 255 11.52 15.79 -26.07
C TYR A 255 11.83 17.30 -26.07
N PRO A 256 10.81 18.17 -25.93
CA PRO A 256 10.94 19.63 -26.13
C PRO A 256 11.74 20.34 -25.03
N VAL A 257 11.74 19.83 -23.79
CA VAL A 257 12.49 20.45 -22.69
C VAL A 257 13.95 20.02 -22.75
N LYS A 258 14.86 21.01 -22.71
CA LYS A 258 16.32 20.78 -22.67
C LYS A 258 16.95 21.08 -21.31
N GLU A 259 16.36 21.98 -20.54
CA GLU A 259 16.86 22.38 -19.23
C GLU A 259 15.71 22.49 -18.21
N LEU A 260 15.96 22.04 -16.98
CA LEU A 260 15.01 22.04 -15.87
C LEU A 260 15.39 23.11 -14.85
N VAL A 261 14.40 23.65 -14.14
CA VAL A 261 14.63 24.60 -13.03
C VAL A 261 15.47 23.92 -11.94
N GLU A 262 16.46 24.64 -11.42
CA GLU A 262 17.27 24.18 -10.29
C GLU A 262 16.56 24.50 -8.97
N GLU A 263 15.93 23.49 -8.37
CA GLU A 263 15.28 23.63 -7.06
C GLU A 263 16.30 23.69 -5.91
N VAL A 264 17.55 23.25 -6.13
CA VAL A 264 18.63 23.23 -5.15
C VAL A 264 19.88 23.92 -5.72
N PRO A 265 19.98 25.27 -5.67
CA PRO A 265 21.00 26.05 -6.38
C PRO A 265 22.46 25.77 -5.97
N ASN A 266 22.66 25.22 -4.75
CA ASN A 266 23.99 25.02 -4.16
C ASN A 266 24.46 23.55 -4.17
N ARG A 267 23.72 22.62 -4.80
CA ARG A 267 24.12 21.21 -4.86
C ARG A 267 24.85 20.95 -6.18
N ILE A 268 26.16 20.76 -6.11
CA ILE A 268 26.98 20.33 -7.24
C ILE A 268 26.56 18.89 -7.59
N PRO A 269 26.12 18.59 -8.83
CA PRO A 269 25.73 17.23 -9.22
C PRO A 269 26.92 16.28 -9.06
N ASN A 270 26.68 15.11 -8.47
CA ASN A 270 27.69 14.08 -8.31
C ASN A 270 27.94 13.44 -9.69
N VAL A 271 29.10 13.67 -10.29
CA VAL A 271 29.41 13.27 -11.68
C VAL A 271 29.65 11.75 -11.83
N ASP A 272 29.47 10.96 -10.76
CA ASP A 272 29.77 9.52 -10.70
C ASP A 272 28.54 8.57 -10.73
N GLU A 273 27.33 9.04 -11.05
CA GLU A 273 26.21 8.12 -11.36
C GLU A 273 26.15 7.84 -12.86
N LEU A 274 26.32 6.57 -13.26
CA LEU A 274 26.40 6.05 -14.63
C LEU A 274 25.57 6.83 -15.66
N ILE A 275 26.23 7.78 -16.32
CA ILE A 275 25.78 8.37 -17.57
C ILE A 275 26.24 7.42 -18.68
N PHE A 276 25.32 6.72 -19.34
CA PHE A 276 25.65 6.08 -20.62
C PHE A 276 25.77 7.18 -21.68
N ASN A 277 26.96 7.77 -21.79
CA ASN A 277 27.35 8.59 -22.93
C ASN A 277 27.92 7.68 -24.04
N VAL A 278 27.69 8.07 -25.30
CA VAL A 278 28.11 7.34 -26.52
C VAL A 278 29.63 7.43 -26.77
N GLU A 279 30.41 8.18 -25.99
CA GLU A 279 31.84 8.36 -26.24
C GLU A 279 32.74 7.85 -25.10
N ASN A 280 33.49 6.80 -25.41
CA ASN A 280 34.51 6.15 -24.59
C ASN A 280 35.72 7.07 -24.35
N LYS A 281 35.88 7.67 -23.16
CA LYS A 281 37.18 7.95 -22.52
C LYS A 281 37.08 7.94 -20.99
N PRO A 282 38.07 7.37 -20.25
CA PRO A 282 38.01 7.27 -18.80
C PRO A 282 38.56 8.55 -18.16
N VAL A 283 37.75 9.23 -17.35
CA VAL A 283 38.22 10.33 -16.48
C VAL A 283 37.95 9.93 -15.02
N LYS A 284 39.02 9.71 -14.26
CA LYS A 284 38.96 9.49 -12.80
C LYS A 284 38.69 10.82 -12.10
N ARG A 285 37.54 10.98 -11.47
CA ARG A 285 37.35 11.94 -10.35
C ARG A 285 36.62 11.20 -9.23
N LYS A 286 37.12 11.35 -8.00
CA LYS A 286 36.61 10.69 -6.79
C LYS A 286 35.89 11.75 -5.97
N TYR A 287 34.60 11.56 -5.68
CA TYR A 287 34.01 12.09 -4.45
C TYR A 287 33.05 11.06 -3.84
N LYS A 288 33.37 10.59 -2.64
CA LYS A 288 32.46 9.78 -1.82
C LYS A 288 31.50 10.73 -1.11
N PRO A 289 30.17 10.57 -1.19
CA PRO A 289 29.29 11.23 -0.24
C PRO A 289 29.70 10.79 1.16
N GLU A 290 29.86 11.72 2.10
CA GLU A 290 29.88 11.33 3.51
C GLU A 290 28.55 10.65 3.82
N PRO A 291 28.55 9.39 4.28
CA PRO A 291 27.32 8.74 4.68
C PRO A 291 26.77 9.52 5.86
N ARG A 292 25.63 10.19 5.66
CA ARG A 292 24.94 10.89 6.76
C ARG A 292 24.59 9.85 7.83
N THR A 293 25.00 10.09 9.06
CA THR A 293 24.71 9.18 10.17
C THR A 293 23.20 9.20 10.47
N PHE A 294 22.61 8.04 10.75
CA PHE A 294 21.19 7.89 11.11
C PHE A 294 20.69 8.95 12.12
N SER A 295 21.51 9.30 13.12
CA SER A 295 21.19 10.33 14.11
C SER A 295 21.02 11.74 13.55
N GLN A 296 21.89 12.18 12.63
CA GLN A 296 21.78 13.50 11.99
C GLN A 296 20.51 13.60 11.16
N SER A 297 20.19 12.49 10.48
CA SER A 297 19.01 12.36 9.65
C SER A 297 17.70 12.27 10.44
N PHE A 298 17.65 11.54 11.54
CA PHE A 298 16.51 11.54 12.46
C PHE A 298 16.25 12.95 13.01
N LYS A 299 17.31 13.69 13.34
CA LYS A 299 17.21 15.09 13.80
C LYS A 299 16.65 16.03 12.72
N GLU A 300 16.98 15.81 11.45
CA GLU A 300 16.40 16.55 10.33
C GLU A 300 14.92 16.20 10.09
N GLY A 301 14.56 14.91 10.12
CA GLY A 301 13.16 14.47 10.02
C GLY A 301 12.30 15.05 11.15
N MET A 302 12.81 15.01 12.40
CA MET A 302 12.14 15.63 13.54
C MET A 302 12.02 17.16 13.40
N LYS A 303 13.00 17.82 12.77
CA LYS A 303 12.90 19.26 12.45
C LYS A 303 11.84 19.56 11.39
N GLN A 304 11.63 18.69 10.41
CA GLN A 304 10.58 18.84 9.39
C GLN A 304 9.18 18.58 9.94
N ILE A 305 9.06 17.70 10.95
CA ILE A 305 7.80 17.40 11.64
C ILE A 305 7.44 18.52 12.64
N LYS A 306 8.45 19.17 13.24
CA LYS A 306 8.27 20.22 14.28
C LYS A 306 7.23 21.31 13.92
N PRO A 307 7.19 21.89 12.69
CA PRO A 307 6.19 22.88 12.31
C PRO A 307 4.75 22.40 12.47
N MET A 308 4.46 21.11 12.23
CA MET A 308 3.11 20.54 12.38
C MET A 308 2.62 20.54 13.83
N PHE A 309 3.55 20.57 14.79
CA PHE A 309 3.26 20.61 16.23
C PHE A 309 3.33 22.02 16.83
N THR A 310 3.45 23.06 16.00
CA THR A 310 3.51 24.46 16.43
C THR A 310 2.31 25.27 15.92
N LYS A 311 1.92 26.34 16.63
CA LYS A 311 0.89 27.27 16.15
C LYS A 311 1.39 27.98 14.87
N PRO A 312 0.55 28.22 13.85
CA PRO A 312 -0.91 28.00 13.80
C PRO A 312 -1.35 26.60 13.35
N LEU A 313 -0.43 25.74 12.89
CA LEU A 313 -0.75 24.46 12.23
C LEU A 313 -1.19 23.34 13.20
N LEU A 314 -0.84 23.43 14.48
CA LEU A 314 -1.15 22.41 15.49
C LEU A 314 -2.65 22.09 15.58
N GLY A 315 -3.52 23.11 15.55
CA GLY A 315 -4.97 22.92 15.65
C GLY A 315 -5.55 22.18 14.45
N HIS A 316 -5.10 22.53 13.24
CA HIS A 316 -5.52 21.85 12.00
C HIS A 316 -4.97 20.43 11.93
N SER A 317 -3.74 20.22 12.36
CA SER A 317 -3.11 18.89 12.38
C SER A 317 -3.84 17.97 13.36
N LEU A 318 -4.19 18.46 14.56
CA LEU A 318 -4.94 17.67 15.54
C LEU A 318 -6.32 17.26 15.02
N HIS A 319 -7.05 18.17 14.38
CA HIS A 319 -8.34 17.84 13.74
C HIS A 319 -8.18 16.79 12.64
N ALA A 320 -7.19 16.95 11.76
CA ALA A 320 -6.92 15.99 10.69
C ALA A 320 -6.55 14.60 11.25
N TYR A 321 -5.73 14.55 12.30
CA TYR A 321 -5.36 13.29 12.95
C TYR A 321 -6.54 12.63 13.65
N ALA A 322 -7.37 13.40 14.36
CA ALA A 322 -8.57 12.88 15.02
C ALA A 322 -9.58 12.33 13.99
N MET A 323 -9.82 13.07 12.92
CA MET A 323 -10.70 12.63 11.82
C MET A 323 -10.17 11.34 11.19
N GLN A 324 -8.89 11.29 10.85
CA GLN A 324 -8.26 10.11 10.25
C GLN A 324 -8.29 8.91 11.21
N PHE A 325 -8.06 9.13 12.50
CA PHE A 325 -8.13 8.08 13.52
C PHE A 325 -9.54 7.48 13.61
N CYS A 326 -10.59 8.30 13.71
CA CYS A 326 -11.96 7.83 13.78
C CYS A 326 -12.38 7.05 12.52
N ILE A 327 -12.01 7.56 11.34
CA ILE A 327 -12.29 6.89 10.06
C ILE A 327 -11.60 5.52 10.02
N LEU A 328 -10.31 5.47 10.35
CA LEU A 328 -9.54 4.22 10.33
C LEU A 328 -9.98 3.24 11.41
N LEU A 329 -10.38 3.73 12.60
CA LEU A 329 -10.89 2.90 13.68
C LEU A 329 -12.17 2.19 13.24
N GLY A 330 -13.14 2.92 12.71
CA GLY A 330 -14.41 2.34 12.24
C GLY A 330 -14.20 1.34 11.10
N LEU A 331 -13.44 1.72 10.07
CA LEU A 331 -13.22 0.87 8.90
C LEU A 331 -12.43 -0.39 9.22
N ASN A 332 -11.31 -0.27 9.95
CA ASN A 332 -10.45 -1.42 10.21
C ASN A 332 -11.03 -2.36 11.26
N THR A 333 -11.75 -1.87 12.27
CA THR A 333 -12.33 -2.75 13.30
C THR A 333 -13.33 -3.71 12.68
N VAL A 334 -14.28 -3.20 11.88
CA VAL A 334 -15.26 -4.06 11.20
C VAL A 334 -14.55 -4.97 10.21
N ARG A 335 -13.69 -4.42 9.34
CA ARG A 335 -12.99 -5.19 8.31
C ARG A 335 -12.18 -6.35 8.87
N LEU A 336 -11.48 -6.16 9.99
CA LEU A 336 -10.57 -7.17 10.54
C LEU A 336 -11.26 -8.30 11.28
N TRP A 337 -12.43 -8.02 11.86
CA TRP A 337 -13.16 -8.98 12.69
C TRP A 337 -14.36 -9.61 11.97
N LEU A 338 -14.77 -9.07 10.82
CA LEU A 338 -15.93 -9.56 10.08
C LEU A 338 -15.90 -11.07 9.77
N PRO A 339 -14.79 -11.67 9.28
CA PRO A 339 -14.77 -13.12 9.04
C PRO A 339 -14.90 -13.94 10.32
N GLN A 340 -14.25 -13.51 11.41
CA GLN A 340 -14.36 -14.16 12.71
C GLN A 340 -15.77 -14.05 13.28
N LEU A 341 -16.45 -12.92 13.09
CA LEU A 341 -17.84 -12.74 13.51
C LEU A 341 -18.77 -13.71 12.76
N PHE A 342 -18.63 -13.84 11.44
CA PHE A 342 -19.42 -14.84 10.69
C PHE A 342 -19.09 -16.27 11.08
N ALA A 343 -17.84 -16.59 11.41
CA ALA A 343 -17.47 -17.90 11.94
C ALA A 343 -18.18 -18.18 13.27
N SER A 344 -18.17 -17.22 14.20
CA SER A 344 -18.82 -17.35 15.51
C SER A 344 -20.35 -17.45 15.39
N ILE A 345 -20.97 -16.75 14.43
CA ILE A 345 -22.40 -16.88 14.14
C ILE A 345 -22.72 -18.29 13.64
N ALA A 346 -22.00 -18.77 12.62
CA ALA A 346 -22.23 -20.09 12.03
C ALA A 346 -22.00 -21.22 13.04
N GLU A 347 -21.00 -21.07 13.92
CA GLU A 347 -20.76 -22.03 14.99
C GLU A 347 -21.89 -22.05 16.03
N TYR A 348 -22.38 -20.88 16.44
CA TYR A 348 -23.51 -20.78 17.36
C TYR A 348 -24.77 -21.42 16.77
N GLU A 349 -25.08 -21.13 15.51
CA GLU A 349 -26.23 -21.71 14.78
C GLU A 349 -26.13 -23.23 14.60
N ALA A 350 -24.92 -23.78 14.46
CA ALA A 350 -24.73 -25.22 14.32
C ALA A 350 -24.95 -25.99 15.64
N LEU A 351 -24.77 -25.32 16.79
CA LEU A 351 -24.90 -25.92 18.12
C LEU A 351 -26.28 -25.69 18.74
N ASP A 352 -26.92 -24.57 18.45
CA ASP A 352 -28.26 -24.22 18.91
C ASP A 352 -29.30 -24.81 17.93
N ASN A 353 -29.71 -26.07 18.16
CA ASN A 353 -30.73 -26.78 17.34
C ASN A 353 -32.14 -26.19 17.47
N ASP A 354 -32.36 -25.16 18.30
CA ASP A 354 -33.66 -24.54 18.53
C ASP A 354 -33.91 -23.38 17.55
N GLU A 355 -34.71 -23.62 16.52
CA GLU A 355 -35.20 -22.63 15.53
C GLU A 355 -35.97 -21.43 16.13
N SER A 356 -36.13 -21.35 17.46
CA SER A 356 -37.13 -20.50 18.11
C SER A 356 -36.58 -19.33 18.95
N SER A 357 -35.28 -19.21 19.15
CA SER A 357 -34.69 -18.07 19.88
C SER A 357 -33.94 -17.14 18.93
N SER A 358 -34.41 -15.89 18.79
CA SER A 358 -33.66 -14.85 18.10
C SER A 358 -32.37 -14.56 18.88
N ALA A 359 -31.26 -15.14 18.45
CA ALA A 359 -29.95 -14.87 19.01
C ALA A 359 -29.54 -13.42 18.70
N ASN A 360 -29.05 -12.71 19.72
CA ASN A 360 -28.48 -11.38 19.52
C ASN A 360 -26.95 -11.50 19.44
N LEU A 361 -26.29 -10.50 18.87
CA LEU A 361 -24.83 -10.53 18.74
C LEU A 361 -24.12 -10.67 20.10
N CYS A 362 -24.71 -10.15 21.18
CA CYS A 362 -24.16 -10.25 22.52
C CYS A 362 -24.14 -11.70 23.03
N SER A 363 -25.20 -12.48 22.80
CA SER A 363 -25.27 -13.88 23.23
C SER A 363 -24.25 -14.74 22.48
N ILE A 364 -24.07 -14.49 21.18
CA ILE A 364 -23.06 -15.17 20.35
C ILE A 364 -21.64 -14.83 20.83
N LEU A 365 -21.37 -13.55 21.12
CA LEU A 365 -20.06 -13.13 21.63
C LEU A 365 -19.78 -13.66 23.03
N GLU A 366 -20.76 -13.65 23.93
CA GLU A 366 -20.63 -14.20 25.28
C GLU A 366 -20.35 -15.70 25.24
N TYR A 367 -21.03 -16.43 24.35
CA TYR A 367 -20.74 -17.83 24.07
C TYR A 367 -19.29 -18.02 23.60
N SER A 368 -18.84 -17.26 22.60
CA SER A 368 -17.47 -17.36 22.06
C SER A 368 -16.39 -17.05 23.10
N VAL A 369 -16.62 -16.03 23.95
CA VAL A 369 -15.70 -15.67 25.04
C VAL A 369 -15.64 -16.75 26.11
N ASN A 370 -16.80 -17.23 26.58
CA ASN A 370 -16.87 -18.28 27.61
C ASN A 370 -16.32 -19.61 27.12
N LYS A 371 -16.53 -19.96 25.85
CA LYS A 371 -15.91 -21.14 25.24
C LYS A 371 -14.39 -21.05 25.33
N THR A 372 -13.81 -19.92 24.92
CA THR A 372 -12.35 -19.72 24.91
C THR A 372 -11.73 -19.76 26.31
N SER A 373 -12.43 -19.27 27.33
CA SER A 373 -11.92 -19.23 28.72
C SER A 373 -11.96 -20.58 29.44
N VAL A 374 -12.70 -21.56 28.91
CA VAL A 374 -12.90 -22.90 29.50
C VAL A 374 -12.03 -23.98 28.82
N ILE A 375 -11.33 -23.66 27.72
CA ILE A 375 -10.45 -24.60 27.02
C ILE A 375 -9.24 -24.96 27.91
N THR A 376 -9.36 -26.08 28.61
CA THR A 376 -8.26 -26.71 29.37
C THR A 376 -7.52 -27.76 28.54
N ASP A 377 -8.18 -28.34 27.53
CA ASP A 377 -7.59 -29.23 26.52
C ASP A 377 -8.05 -28.84 25.11
N PHE A 378 -7.12 -28.27 24.32
CA PHE A 378 -7.37 -27.89 22.92
C PHE A 378 -7.65 -29.11 22.02
N HIS A 379 -7.16 -30.29 22.41
CA HIS A 379 -7.29 -31.48 21.56
C HIS A 379 -8.73 -31.96 21.44
N ASP A 380 -9.48 -31.94 22.54
CA ASP A 380 -10.88 -32.40 22.58
C ASP A 380 -11.85 -31.34 22.01
N SER A 381 -11.52 -30.05 22.17
CA SER A 381 -12.30 -28.96 21.58
C SER A 381 -12.24 -29.02 20.06
N CYS A 382 -11.05 -29.18 19.47
CA CYS A 382 -10.86 -29.16 18.02
C CYS A 382 -11.38 -30.40 17.29
N THR A 383 -11.48 -31.56 17.95
CA THR A 383 -12.10 -32.77 17.36
C THR A 383 -13.62 -32.72 17.32
N ASN A 384 -14.24 -31.90 18.16
CA ASN A 384 -15.70 -31.79 18.28
C ASN A 384 -16.27 -30.52 17.61
N LEU A 385 -15.42 -29.65 17.04
CA LEU A 385 -15.89 -28.48 16.29
C LEU A 385 -16.51 -28.91 14.95
N PRO A 386 -17.67 -28.36 14.56
CA PRO A 386 -18.13 -28.49 13.18
C PRO A 386 -17.10 -27.89 12.23
N ASN A 387 -16.92 -28.51 11.06
CA ASN A 387 -16.07 -27.97 10.00
C ASN A 387 -16.44 -26.50 9.76
N VAL A 388 -15.43 -25.63 9.69
CA VAL A 388 -15.61 -24.20 9.44
C VAL A 388 -16.46 -24.01 8.18
N SER A 389 -17.67 -23.45 8.34
CA SER A 389 -18.59 -23.30 7.20
C SER A 389 -17.99 -22.35 6.16
N ILE A 390 -17.91 -22.84 4.93
CA ILE A 390 -17.45 -22.08 3.75
C ILE A 390 -18.35 -20.87 3.50
N ASP A 391 -19.59 -20.89 4.00
CA ASP A 391 -20.57 -19.81 3.88
C ASP A 391 -20.06 -18.49 4.48
N LEU A 392 -19.17 -18.55 5.49
CA LEU A 392 -18.57 -17.34 6.05
C LEU A 392 -17.76 -16.57 5.00
N TYR A 393 -17.06 -17.26 4.10
CA TYR A 393 -16.28 -16.62 3.04
C TYR A 393 -17.20 -16.10 1.92
N VAL A 394 -18.29 -16.81 1.61
CA VAL A 394 -19.33 -16.33 0.70
C VAL A 394 -19.97 -15.03 1.21
N ASN A 395 -20.29 -14.95 2.50
CA ASN A 395 -20.82 -13.74 3.12
C ASN A 395 -19.81 -12.58 3.04
N ASN A 396 -18.52 -12.83 3.27
CA ASN A 396 -17.49 -11.81 3.08
C ASN A 396 -17.33 -11.37 1.61
N ILE A 397 -17.53 -12.26 0.63
CA ILE A 397 -17.55 -11.90 -0.80
C ILE A 397 -18.71 -10.94 -1.07
N VAL A 398 -19.91 -11.23 -0.57
CA VAL A 398 -21.10 -10.38 -0.74
C VAL A 398 -20.87 -8.99 -0.14
N VAL A 399 -20.37 -8.91 1.10
CA VAL A 399 -20.06 -7.63 1.75
C VAL A 399 -19.01 -6.85 0.96
N SER A 400 -17.93 -7.51 0.53
CA SER A 400 -16.86 -6.84 -0.23
C SER A 400 -17.33 -6.37 -1.62
N ALA A 401 -18.17 -7.15 -2.29
CA ALA A 401 -18.77 -6.79 -3.58
C ALA A 401 -19.70 -5.57 -3.45
N SER A 402 -20.50 -5.52 -2.37
CA SER A 402 -21.34 -4.36 -2.08
C SER A 402 -20.52 -3.08 -1.86
N GLY A 403 -19.38 -3.18 -1.17
CA GLY A 403 -18.42 -2.09 -0.99
C GLY A 403 -17.84 -1.58 -2.31
N LEU A 404 -17.49 -2.48 -3.24
CA LEU A 404 -16.98 -2.11 -4.56
C LEU A 404 -18.02 -1.31 -5.37
N VAL A 405 -19.29 -1.70 -5.32
CA VAL A 405 -20.39 -0.96 -5.96
C VAL A 405 -20.53 0.44 -5.36
N ALA A 406 -20.43 0.57 -4.03
CA ALA A 406 -20.47 1.86 -3.35
C ALA A 406 -19.30 2.78 -3.78
N TYR A 407 -18.09 2.25 -3.97
CA TYR A 407 -16.95 3.03 -4.49
C TYR A 407 -17.17 3.52 -5.93
N CYS A 408 -17.72 2.67 -6.79
CA CYS A 408 -18.10 3.06 -8.15
C CYS A 408 -19.14 4.19 -8.13
N PHE A 409 -20.15 4.08 -7.27
CA PHE A 409 -21.18 5.11 -7.10
C PHE A 409 -20.58 6.42 -6.55
N ALA A 410 -19.72 6.35 -5.53
CA ALA A 410 -19.03 7.51 -4.98
C ALA A 410 -18.20 8.23 -6.05
N GLY A 411 -17.49 7.49 -6.92
CA GLY A 411 -16.73 8.07 -8.03
C GLY A 411 -17.59 8.82 -9.05
N ILE A 412 -18.78 8.28 -9.38
CA ILE A 412 -19.75 8.95 -10.24
C ILE A 412 -20.27 10.22 -9.57
N THR A 413 -20.63 10.14 -8.30
CA THR A 413 -21.17 11.27 -7.52
C THR A 413 -20.15 12.40 -7.38
N VAL A 414 -18.88 12.09 -7.08
CA VAL A 414 -17.80 13.08 -7.02
C VAL A 414 -17.60 13.78 -8.37
N ARG A 415 -17.73 13.02 -9.47
CA ARG A 415 -17.64 13.57 -10.83
C ARG A 415 -18.85 14.44 -11.20
N ALA A 416 -20.03 14.09 -10.71
CA ALA A 416 -21.28 14.82 -10.99
C ALA A 416 -21.38 16.13 -10.18
N ILE A 417 -21.05 16.11 -8.89
CA ILE A 417 -21.19 17.26 -7.98
C ILE A 417 -19.99 18.22 -8.08
N GLY A 418 -18.81 17.67 -8.40
CA GLY A 418 -17.55 18.40 -8.43
C GLY A 418 -16.88 18.44 -7.04
N ALA A 419 -15.60 18.07 -6.98
CA ALA A 419 -14.86 17.93 -5.72
C ALA A 419 -14.84 19.20 -4.86
N LYS A 420 -14.83 20.39 -5.48
CA LYS A 420 -14.89 21.67 -4.76
C LYS A 420 -16.22 21.90 -4.06
N ASN A 421 -17.33 21.51 -4.67
CA ASN A 421 -18.67 21.70 -4.12
C ASN A 421 -18.94 20.72 -2.96
N LEU A 422 -18.39 19.51 -3.03
CA LEU A 422 -18.41 18.52 -1.95
C LEU A 422 -17.59 18.94 -0.73
N LEU A 423 -16.46 19.64 -0.96
CA LEU A 423 -15.62 20.16 0.12
C LEU A 423 -16.18 21.45 0.71
N SER A 424 -16.80 22.32 -0.09
CA SER A 424 -17.41 23.57 0.40
C SER A 424 -18.69 23.34 1.20
N THR A 425 -19.42 22.25 0.95
CA THR A 425 -20.61 21.88 1.73
C THR A 425 -20.30 21.34 3.13
N ASN A 426 -19.03 21.04 3.44
CA ASN A 426 -18.60 20.57 4.77
C ASN A 426 -17.76 21.60 5.55
N ILE A 427 -17.59 22.83 5.04
CA ILE A 427 -16.76 23.89 5.67
C ILE A 427 -17.59 25.14 6.03
N CYS A 428 -18.91 25.09 5.85
CA CYS A 428 -19.83 26.09 6.40
C CYS A 428 -20.72 25.43 7.45
N ASP A 429 -20.18 25.24 8.66
CA ASP A 429 -20.88 25.40 9.94
C ASP A 429 -19.86 25.61 11.06
#